data_AF-A0A7S3CV46-F1
#
_entry.id   AF-A0A7S3CV46-F1
#
_cell.length_a   1.000
_cell.length_b   1.000
_cell.length_c   1.000
_cell.angle_alpha   90.00
_cell.angle_beta   90.00
_cell.angle_gamma   90.00
#
_symmetry.space_group_name_H-M   'P 1'
#
loop_
_entity.id
_entity.type
_entity.pdbx_description
1 polymer ?
#
loop_
_entity_poly.entity_id
_entity_poly.type
_entity_poly.pdbx_seq_one_letter_code
_entity_poly.pdbx_strand_id
1 'polypeptide(L)'
;RDIIMEPKDPEIMDEEKPLMEQKDDQTDKPGPADYVEKRQFCYCFSLKCGIITLGILLLIDFFLEVVNLFYIADNEYFEAIYLYIYIALVVLFAVSAGLFFYYLVAKDSPSSRAVIPWALLIAAIANFLIAIWIIVYFTSIYPHDKVYVSRVEKGDSGYEHDDEDDDYSAKKKKPKYSKQSKPNYIIAKVLTPIINGLAYLLFFCVTRDWVKRHENQQRAHG
;
A
#
# COMPACT_ATOMS: atom_id res chain seq x y z
N ARG A 1 71.98 74.17 -2.13
CA ARG A 1 70.78 73.77 -1.38
C ARG A 1 70.28 72.51 -2.05
N ASP A 2 70.58 71.40 -1.39
CA ASP A 2 69.86 70.11 -1.36
C ASP A 2 69.72 69.42 -2.74
N ILE A 3 70.63 68.55 -3.22
CA ILE A 3 71.00 67.19 -2.72
C ILE A 3 69.88 66.53 -1.93
N ILE A 4 69.29 65.46 -2.48
CA ILE A 4 69.33 64.10 -1.91
C ILE A 4 68.63 63.13 -2.87
N MET A 5 69.39 62.09 -3.23
CA MET A 5 68.94 60.86 -3.88
C MET A 5 67.94 60.14 -2.98
N GLU A 6 66.88 59.58 -3.56
CA GLU A 6 66.07 58.57 -2.88
C GLU A 6 65.53 57.54 -3.91
N PRO A 7 65.13 56.33 -3.47
CA PRO A 7 65.94 55.16 -3.74
C PRO A 7 65.19 54.02 -4.45
N LYS A 8 66.01 53.09 -4.98
CA LYS A 8 65.86 51.64 -5.11
C LYS A 8 64.46 51.02 -4.85
N ASP A 9 64.00 50.27 -5.85
CA ASP A 9 62.84 49.37 -5.79
C ASP A 9 62.84 48.45 -4.56
N PRO A 10 61.64 48.18 -4.02
CA PRO A 10 61.30 46.87 -3.49
C PRO A 10 60.32 46.15 -4.42
N GLU A 11 60.71 44.96 -4.87
CA GLU A 11 59.80 43.92 -5.35
C GLU A 11 58.76 43.56 -4.27
N ILE A 12 57.70 42.86 -4.71
CA ILE A 12 56.76 42.00 -3.95
C ILE A 12 55.43 42.68 -3.55
N MET A 13 54.39 42.53 -4.38
CA MET A 13 53.40 41.45 -4.22
C MET A 13 52.43 41.49 -5.41
N ASP A 14 52.36 40.37 -6.12
CA ASP A 14 51.28 40.04 -7.04
C ASP A 14 49.95 40.13 -6.29
N GLU A 15 49.20 41.21 -6.53
CA GLU A 15 47.76 41.18 -6.31
C GLU A 15 47.17 40.34 -7.44
N GLU A 16 47.22 39.01 -7.26
CA GLU A 16 46.23 38.11 -7.81
C GLU A 16 44.86 38.67 -7.43
N LYS A 17 44.29 39.51 -8.30
CA LYS A 17 42.84 39.64 -8.35
C LYS A 17 42.31 38.22 -8.51
N PRO A 18 41.54 37.69 -7.55
CA PRO A 18 40.84 36.46 -7.83
C PRO A 18 39.97 36.77 -9.04
N LEU A 19 40.33 36.15 -10.17
CA LEU A 19 39.37 35.82 -11.20
C LEU A 19 38.14 35.39 -10.44
N MET A 20 37.08 36.20 -10.50
CA MET A 20 35.77 35.67 -10.19
C MET A 20 35.62 34.52 -11.17
N GLU A 21 35.95 33.33 -10.68
CA GLU A 21 35.45 32.08 -11.15
C GLU A 21 33.95 32.34 -11.24
N GLN A 22 33.50 32.60 -12.46
CA GLN A 22 32.18 32.13 -12.85
C GLN A 22 32.22 30.67 -12.47
N LYS A 23 31.78 30.38 -11.23
CA LYS A 23 31.03 29.18 -10.98
C LYS A 23 29.90 29.27 -11.99
N ASP A 24 30.17 28.71 -13.16
CA ASP A 24 29.21 27.90 -13.83
C ASP A 24 28.52 27.15 -12.70
N ASP A 25 27.32 27.62 -12.37
CA ASP A 25 26.33 26.85 -11.67
C ASP A 25 25.97 25.74 -12.67
N GLN A 26 26.94 24.82 -12.82
CA GLN A 26 26.78 23.48 -13.30
C GLN A 26 25.92 22.84 -12.22
N THR A 27 24.66 23.27 -12.21
CA THR A 27 23.52 22.48 -11.81
C THR A 27 23.80 21.13 -12.44
N ASP A 28 24.25 20.20 -11.60
CA ASP A 28 24.41 18.80 -11.92
C ASP A 28 23.11 18.40 -12.59
N LYS A 29 23.10 18.44 -13.93
CA LYS A 29 21.97 17.97 -14.70
C LYS A 29 21.97 16.50 -14.37
N PRO A 30 20.91 16.00 -13.72
CA PRO A 30 20.87 14.62 -13.31
C PRO A 30 21.18 13.76 -14.53
N GLY A 31 22.13 12.84 -14.38
CA GLY A 31 22.53 11.97 -15.47
C GLY A 31 21.34 11.15 -16.00
N PRO A 32 21.49 10.45 -17.13
CA PRO A 32 20.44 9.57 -17.68
C PRO A 32 19.89 8.55 -16.67
N ALA A 33 20.67 8.24 -15.63
CA ALA A 33 20.32 7.34 -14.54
C ALA A 33 19.59 8.00 -13.36
N ASP A 34 19.67 9.32 -13.20
CA ASP A 34 19.15 10.03 -12.03
C ASP A 34 17.77 10.62 -12.32
N TYR A 35 16.74 9.89 -11.92
CA TYR A 35 15.38 10.43 -11.98
C TYR A 35 15.13 11.43 -10.84
N VAL A 36 14.83 12.68 -11.20
CA VAL A 36 14.39 13.71 -10.24
C VAL A 36 12.86 13.75 -10.23
N GLU A 37 12.24 13.02 -9.29
CA GLU A 37 10.79 13.11 -9.05
C GLU A 37 10.46 14.49 -8.47
N LYS A 38 9.78 15.34 -9.24
CA LYS A 38 9.31 16.64 -8.74
C LYS A 38 7.98 16.56 -7.97
N ARG A 39 7.22 15.46 -8.09
CA ARG A 39 5.94 15.32 -7.37
C ARG A 39 6.12 14.75 -5.97
N GLN A 40 5.59 15.47 -4.99
CA GLN A 40 5.43 15.02 -3.62
C GLN A 40 4.09 14.29 -3.45
N PHE A 41 4.10 13.22 -2.65
CA PHE A 41 2.93 12.54 -2.13
C PHE A 41 2.76 12.95 -0.65
N CYS A 42 1.54 13.38 -0.26
CA CYS A 42 1.23 13.86 1.08
C CYS A 42 2.18 14.99 1.57
N TYR A 43 2.48 15.98 0.71
CA TYR A 43 3.29 17.19 0.96
C TYR A 43 4.75 16.99 1.45
N CYS A 44 5.11 15.82 2.01
CA CYS A 44 6.39 15.58 2.69
C CYS A 44 7.15 14.37 2.12
N PHE A 45 6.49 13.46 1.39
CA PHE A 45 7.09 12.21 0.93
C PHE A 45 7.22 12.15 -0.60
N SER A 46 8.19 11.40 -1.12
CA SER A 46 8.29 11.16 -2.56
C SER A 46 7.15 10.26 -3.04
N LEU A 47 6.75 10.40 -4.31
CA LEU A 47 5.73 9.52 -4.90
C LEU A 47 6.12 8.03 -4.80
N LYS A 48 7.41 7.71 -4.91
CA LYS A 48 7.95 6.36 -4.70
C LYS A 48 7.63 5.82 -3.30
N CYS A 49 7.79 6.64 -2.26
CA CYS A 49 7.44 6.26 -0.90
C CYS A 49 5.94 5.93 -0.78
N GLY A 50 5.06 6.76 -1.37
CA GLY A 50 3.62 6.48 -1.40
C GLY A 50 3.26 5.16 -2.10
N ILE A 51 3.93 4.85 -3.22
CA ILE A 51 3.74 3.58 -3.94
C ILE A 51 4.16 2.39 -3.07
N ILE A 52 5.32 2.47 -2.40
CA ILE A 52 5.82 1.39 -1.53
C ILE A 52 4.87 1.18 -0.35
N THR A 53 4.44 2.26 0.31
CA THR A 53 3.48 2.19 1.43
C THR A 53 2.17 1.52 1.00
N LEU A 54 1.62 1.89 -0.16
CA LEU A 54 0.42 1.25 -0.67
C LEU A 54 0.65 -0.25 -0.98
N GLY A 55 1.82 -0.59 -1.49
CA GLY A 55 2.23 -1.97 -1.71
C GLY A 55 2.22 -2.81 -0.43
N ILE A 56 2.76 -2.27 0.66
CA ILE A 56 2.74 -2.91 1.97
C ILE A 56 1.30 -3.09 2.46
N LEU A 57 0.46 -2.04 2.33
CA LEU A 57 -0.96 -2.13 2.68
C LEU A 57 -1.70 -3.19 1.86
N LEU A 58 -1.38 -3.33 0.58
CA LEU A 58 -1.92 -4.38 -0.29
C LEU A 58 -1.52 -5.78 0.18
N LEU A 59 -0.25 -5.98 0.56
CA LEU A 59 0.19 -7.27 1.11
C LEU A 59 -0.50 -7.60 2.44
N ILE A 60 -0.63 -6.62 3.33
CA ILE A 60 -1.37 -6.77 4.59
C ILE A 60 -2.82 -7.14 4.32
N ASP A 61 -3.48 -6.43 3.40
CA ASP A 61 -4.86 -6.68 3.00
C ASP A 61 -5.03 -8.12 2.47
N PHE A 62 -4.12 -8.57 1.60
CA PHE A 62 -4.10 -9.94 1.12
C PHE A 62 -3.99 -10.97 2.27
N PHE A 63 -3.11 -10.74 3.25
CA PHE A 63 -3.00 -11.63 4.42
C PHE A 63 -4.28 -11.63 5.27
N LEU A 64 -4.93 -10.47 5.44
CA LEU A 64 -6.22 -10.39 6.13
C LEU A 64 -7.30 -11.19 5.38
N GLU A 65 -7.29 -11.17 4.05
CA GLU A 65 -8.20 -11.98 3.23
C GLU A 65 -7.94 -13.49 3.34
N VAL A 66 -6.67 -13.90 3.47
CA VAL A 66 -6.32 -15.28 3.78
C VAL A 66 -6.81 -15.68 5.18
N VAL A 67 -6.71 -14.79 6.17
CA VAL A 67 -7.28 -15.02 7.51
C VAL A 67 -8.81 -15.15 7.45
N ASN A 68 -9.49 -14.30 6.67
CA ASN A 68 -10.94 -14.41 6.45
C ASN A 68 -11.32 -15.78 5.86
N LEU A 69 -10.53 -16.32 4.93
CA LEU A 69 -10.78 -17.67 4.39
C LEU A 69 -10.80 -18.74 5.48
N PHE A 70 -9.91 -18.68 6.46
CA PHE A 70 -9.93 -19.63 7.58
C PHE A 70 -11.18 -19.48 8.43
N TYR A 71 -11.63 -18.25 8.69
CA TYR A 71 -12.90 -18.03 9.40
C TYR A 71 -14.11 -18.53 8.63
N ILE A 72 -14.12 -18.38 7.30
CA ILE A 72 -15.17 -18.90 6.44
C ILE A 72 -15.17 -20.44 6.46
N ALA A 73 -14.00 -21.06 6.39
CA ALA A 73 -13.84 -22.52 6.35
C ALA A 73 -14.22 -23.20 7.69
N ASP A 74 -13.98 -22.55 8.84
CA ASP A 74 -14.38 -23.07 10.15
C ASP A 74 -15.87 -22.83 10.47
N ASN A 75 -16.57 -22.05 9.63
CA ASN A 75 -17.96 -21.67 9.88
C ASN A 75 -18.93 -22.69 9.27
N GLU A 76 -19.56 -23.49 10.12
CA GLU A 76 -20.53 -24.52 9.72
C GLU A 76 -21.83 -23.96 9.12
N TYR A 77 -22.12 -22.67 9.33
CA TYR A 77 -23.31 -22.02 8.77
C TYR A 77 -23.09 -21.50 7.36
N PHE A 78 -21.85 -21.43 6.88
CA PHE A 78 -21.55 -20.99 5.53
C PHE A 78 -21.51 -22.19 4.58
N GLU A 79 -22.30 -22.13 3.52
CA GLU A 79 -22.28 -23.15 2.49
C GLU A 79 -20.96 -23.17 1.73
N ALA A 80 -20.53 -24.37 1.32
CA ALA A 80 -19.27 -24.57 0.63
C ALA A 80 -19.12 -23.73 -0.65
N ILE A 81 -20.22 -23.40 -1.32
CA ILE A 81 -20.20 -22.51 -2.50
C ILE A 81 -19.64 -21.12 -2.19
N TYR A 82 -19.92 -20.59 -0.99
CA TYR A 82 -19.37 -19.32 -0.52
C TYR A 82 -17.85 -19.41 -0.44
N LEU A 83 -17.35 -20.45 0.24
CA LEU A 83 -15.93 -20.71 0.41
C LEU A 83 -15.22 -20.87 -0.95
N TYR A 84 -15.73 -21.70 -1.86
CA TYR A 84 -15.05 -21.99 -3.12
C TYR A 84 -14.93 -20.76 -4.03
N ILE A 85 -15.99 -19.97 -4.14
CA ILE A 85 -15.91 -18.73 -4.93
C ILE A 85 -15.02 -17.71 -4.23
N TYR A 86 -15.08 -17.60 -2.90
CA TYR A 86 -14.18 -16.71 -2.16
C TYR A 86 -12.70 -17.10 -2.37
N ILE A 87 -12.37 -18.39 -2.33
CA ILE A 87 -11.01 -18.90 -2.63
C ILE A 87 -10.57 -18.46 -4.02
N ALA A 88 -11.43 -18.63 -5.04
CA ALA A 88 -11.09 -18.22 -6.41
C ALA A 88 -10.79 -16.71 -6.51
N LEU A 89 -11.55 -15.89 -5.81
CA LEU A 89 -11.35 -14.44 -5.75
C LEU A 89 -10.06 -14.06 -4.99
N VAL A 90 -9.75 -14.75 -3.88
CA VAL A 90 -8.50 -14.53 -3.14
C VAL A 90 -7.29 -15.01 -3.95
N VAL A 91 -7.40 -16.06 -4.76
CA VAL A 91 -6.35 -16.47 -5.71
C VAL A 91 -6.10 -15.38 -6.75
N LEU A 92 -7.16 -14.75 -7.29
CA LEU A 92 -7.01 -13.60 -8.18
C LEU A 92 -6.30 -12.44 -7.45
N PHE A 93 -6.62 -12.19 -6.18
CA PHE A 93 -5.93 -11.18 -5.39
C PHE A 93 -4.45 -11.56 -5.10
N ALA A 94 -4.16 -12.84 -4.90
CA ALA A 94 -2.80 -13.36 -4.72
C ALA A 94 -1.91 -13.07 -5.94
N VAL A 95 -2.46 -13.13 -7.15
CA VAL A 95 -1.73 -12.73 -8.38
C VAL A 95 -1.29 -11.28 -8.29
N SER A 96 -2.18 -10.38 -7.86
CA SER A 96 -1.82 -8.98 -7.65
C SER A 96 -0.74 -8.81 -6.59
N ALA A 97 -0.90 -9.45 -5.42
CA ALA A 97 0.09 -9.43 -4.34
C ALA A 97 1.45 -9.93 -4.81
N GLY A 98 1.50 -11.01 -5.61
CA GLY A 98 2.73 -11.55 -6.20
C GLY A 98 3.40 -10.60 -7.18
N LEU A 99 2.62 -9.93 -8.05
CA LEU A 99 3.15 -8.92 -8.98
C LEU A 99 3.74 -7.72 -8.23
N PHE A 100 3.07 -7.26 -7.16
CA PHE A 100 3.59 -6.16 -6.35
C PHE A 100 4.84 -6.59 -5.56
N PHE A 101 4.81 -7.79 -4.96
CA PHE A 101 5.96 -8.36 -4.26
C PHE A 101 7.18 -8.48 -5.19
N TYR A 102 6.96 -8.93 -6.44
CA TYR A 102 8.01 -8.93 -7.46
C TYR A 102 8.62 -7.54 -7.65
N TYR A 103 7.82 -6.48 -7.72
CA TYR A 103 8.34 -5.11 -7.80
C TYR A 103 9.19 -4.72 -6.58
N LEU A 104 8.83 -5.16 -5.37
CA LEU A 104 9.57 -4.84 -4.14
C LEU A 104 10.95 -5.50 -4.09
N VAL A 105 11.09 -6.70 -4.65
CA VAL A 105 12.35 -7.48 -4.62
C VAL A 105 13.18 -7.33 -5.88
N ALA A 106 12.57 -6.98 -7.01
CA ALA A 106 13.26 -6.78 -8.27
C ALA A 106 14.08 -5.50 -8.25
N LYS A 107 15.18 -5.49 -9.01
CA LYS A 107 15.98 -4.28 -9.24
C LYS A 107 15.09 -3.19 -9.88
N ASP A 108 15.24 -1.95 -9.41
CA ASP A 108 14.52 -0.81 -9.97
C ASP A 108 14.89 -0.66 -11.46
N SER A 109 13.92 -0.88 -12.34
CA SER A 109 14.08 -0.91 -13.80
C SER A 109 12.76 -0.52 -14.48
N PRO A 110 12.77 -0.08 -15.75
CA PRO A 110 11.54 0.24 -16.46
C PRO A 110 10.54 -0.93 -16.47
N SER A 111 11.05 -2.14 -16.66
CA SER A 111 10.24 -3.36 -16.67
C SER A 111 9.62 -3.66 -15.31
N SER A 112 10.33 -3.48 -14.20
CA SER A 112 9.75 -3.70 -12.86
C SER A 112 8.72 -2.62 -12.50
N ARG A 113 8.96 -1.36 -12.88
CA ARG A 113 7.99 -0.26 -12.68
C ARG A 113 6.70 -0.45 -13.47
N ALA A 114 6.79 -0.99 -14.69
CA ALA A 114 5.63 -1.24 -15.55
C ALA A 114 4.65 -2.27 -14.97
N VAL A 115 5.07 -3.10 -14.02
CA VAL A 115 4.23 -4.10 -13.35
C VAL A 115 3.29 -3.48 -12.32
N ILE A 116 3.68 -2.38 -11.68
CA ILE A 116 2.95 -1.78 -10.55
C ILE A 116 1.49 -1.41 -10.91
N PRO A 117 1.22 -0.69 -12.02
CA PRO A 117 -0.15 -0.35 -12.37
C PRO A 117 -1.02 -1.60 -12.57
N TRP A 118 -0.48 -2.64 -13.21
CA TRP A 118 -1.21 -3.88 -13.42
C TRP A 118 -1.52 -4.63 -12.13
N ALA A 119 -0.56 -4.68 -11.19
CA ALA A 119 -0.80 -5.22 -9.87
C ALA A 119 -1.97 -4.49 -9.18
N LEU A 120 -1.96 -3.16 -9.17
CA LEU A 120 -3.02 -2.35 -8.55
C LEU A 120 -4.38 -2.50 -9.25
N LEU A 121 -4.41 -2.61 -10.57
CA LEU A 121 -5.65 -2.84 -11.30
C LEU A 121 -6.28 -4.19 -10.97
N ILE A 122 -5.46 -5.25 -10.91
CA ILE A 122 -5.93 -6.59 -10.54
C ILE A 122 -6.44 -6.60 -9.09
N ALA A 123 -5.73 -5.93 -8.17
CA ALA A 123 -6.19 -5.77 -6.78
C ALA A 123 -7.55 -5.07 -6.69
N ALA A 124 -7.74 -4.01 -7.46
CA ALA A 124 -9.01 -3.28 -7.50
C ALA A 124 -10.15 -4.17 -8.00
N ILE A 125 -9.93 -4.90 -9.10
CA ILE A 125 -10.91 -5.84 -9.65
C ILE A 125 -11.25 -6.93 -8.64
N ALA A 126 -10.25 -7.57 -8.03
CA ALA A 126 -10.46 -8.62 -7.04
C ALA A 126 -11.29 -8.12 -5.84
N ASN A 127 -10.98 -6.93 -5.32
CA ASN A 127 -11.71 -6.32 -4.22
C ASN A 127 -13.18 -6.02 -4.55
N PHE A 128 -13.47 -5.47 -5.73
CA PHE A 128 -14.86 -5.26 -6.15
C PHE A 128 -15.61 -6.57 -6.36
N LEU A 129 -14.96 -7.60 -6.90
CA LEU A 129 -15.57 -8.92 -7.04
C LEU A 129 -15.85 -9.57 -5.68
N ILE A 130 -14.95 -9.44 -4.70
CA ILE A 130 -15.18 -9.89 -3.32
C ILE A 130 -16.39 -9.17 -2.73
N ALA A 131 -16.46 -7.85 -2.85
CA ALA A 131 -17.60 -7.05 -2.37
C ALA A 131 -18.93 -7.51 -3.00
N ILE A 132 -18.95 -7.67 -4.33
CA ILE A 132 -20.13 -8.17 -5.06
C ILE A 132 -20.51 -9.57 -4.59
N TRP A 133 -19.54 -10.47 -4.43
CA TRP A 133 -19.78 -11.84 -4.00
C TRP A 133 -20.40 -11.90 -2.61
N ILE A 134 -19.89 -11.12 -1.65
CA ILE A 134 -20.46 -11.03 -0.30
C ILE A 134 -21.91 -10.57 -0.37
N ILE A 135 -22.21 -9.52 -1.15
CA ILE A 135 -23.59 -9.03 -1.31
C ILE A 135 -24.49 -10.12 -1.87
N VAL A 136 -24.12 -10.71 -3.02
CA VAL A 136 -24.93 -11.73 -3.70
C VAL A 136 -25.19 -12.92 -2.80
N TYR A 137 -24.16 -13.44 -2.14
CA TYR A 137 -24.28 -14.59 -1.27
C TYR A 137 -25.21 -14.32 -0.08
N PHE A 138 -24.97 -13.25 0.71
CA PHE A 138 -25.76 -13.03 1.93
C PHE A 138 -27.19 -12.55 1.68
N THR A 139 -27.46 -11.94 0.52
CA THR A 139 -28.81 -11.49 0.13
C THR A 139 -29.65 -12.57 -0.53
N SER A 140 -29.04 -13.42 -1.38
CA SER A 140 -29.79 -14.34 -2.24
C SER A 140 -29.58 -15.82 -1.95
N ILE A 141 -28.44 -16.22 -1.37
CA ILE A 141 -28.10 -17.64 -1.19
C ILE A 141 -28.21 -18.04 0.28
N TYR A 142 -27.67 -17.21 1.17
CA TYR A 142 -27.53 -17.54 2.59
C TYR A 142 -28.89 -17.75 3.30
N PRO A 143 -29.16 -18.96 3.83
CA PRO A 143 -30.50 -19.44 4.17
C PRO A 143 -31.02 -18.90 5.51
N HIS A 144 -30.14 -18.35 6.35
CA HIS A 144 -30.50 -17.92 7.70
C HIS A 144 -30.75 -16.42 7.78
N ASP A 145 -31.79 -15.98 8.49
CA ASP A 145 -32.11 -14.54 8.68
C ASP A 145 -31.03 -13.74 9.42
N LYS A 146 -30.18 -14.43 10.19
CA LYS A 146 -29.07 -13.85 10.94
C LYS A 146 -27.77 -14.52 10.52
N VAL A 147 -26.71 -13.73 10.45
CA VAL A 147 -25.37 -14.22 10.15
C VAL A 147 -24.74 -14.74 11.44
N TYR A 148 -24.26 -15.97 11.40
CA TYR A 148 -23.53 -16.58 12.50
C TYR A 148 -22.05 -16.35 12.28
N VAL A 149 -21.42 -15.55 13.15
CA VAL A 149 -20.01 -15.16 13.05
C VAL A 149 -19.26 -15.77 14.23
N SER A 150 -18.07 -16.29 14.00
CA SER A 150 -17.23 -16.83 15.09
C SER A 150 -16.88 -15.72 16.09
N ARG A 151 -16.91 -16.01 17.39
CA ARG A 151 -16.49 -15.03 18.42
C ARG A 151 -15.04 -14.60 18.25
N VAL A 152 -14.19 -15.50 17.76
CA VAL A 152 -12.77 -15.23 17.48
C VAL A 152 -12.64 -14.14 16.42
N GLU A 153 -13.43 -14.23 15.35
CA GLU A 153 -13.47 -13.23 14.29
C GLU A 153 -13.96 -11.86 14.79
N LYS A 154 -14.86 -11.84 15.79
CA LYS A 154 -15.32 -10.59 16.43
C LYS A 154 -14.31 -9.98 17.41
N GLY A 155 -13.14 -10.60 17.64
CA GLY A 155 -12.16 -10.12 18.61
C GLY A 155 -12.60 -10.29 20.07
N ASP A 156 -13.59 -11.14 20.30
CA ASP A 156 -14.15 -11.40 21.62
C ASP A 156 -13.27 -12.45 22.31
N SER A 157 -12.13 -12.01 22.86
CA SER A 157 -11.27 -12.83 23.70
C SER A 157 -12.09 -13.25 24.91
N GLY A 158 -12.41 -14.53 25.04
CA GLY A 158 -13.30 -15.06 26.08
C GLY A 158 -12.81 -14.94 27.53
N TYR A 159 -11.97 -13.95 27.84
CA TYR A 159 -11.51 -13.59 29.17
C TYR A 159 -12.20 -12.29 29.59
N GLU A 160 -13.40 -12.41 30.14
CA GLU A 160 -13.83 -11.46 31.16
C GLU A 160 -13.16 -11.89 32.47
N HIS A 161 -12.59 -10.93 33.17
CA HIS A 161 -12.17 -11.09 34.55
C HIS A 161 -13.42 -11.47 35.34
N ASP A 162 -13.50 -12.70 35.84
CA ASP A 162 -14.53 -13.10 36.80
C ASP A 162 -14.29 -12.22 38.03
N ASP A 163 -15.00 -11.09 38.15
CA ASP A 163 -15.14 -10.42 39.42
C ASP A 163 -15.96 -11.38 40.30
N GLU A 164 -15.31 -11.81 41.37
CA GLU A 164 -15.78 -12.74 42.39
C GLU A 164 -17.21 -12.41 42.83
N ASP A 165 -18.15 -13.33 42.61
CA ASP A 165 -19.31 -13.52 43.48
C ASP A 165 -19.86 -14.94 43.26
N ASP A 166 -19.42 -15.82 44.17
CA ASP A 166 -20.05 -17.04 44.70
C ASP A 166 -21.32 -17.58 44.00
N ASP A 167 -21.18 -18.60 43.13
CA ASP A 167 -22.07 -19.77 43.15
C ASP A 167 -21.48 -20.96 42.36
N TYR A 168 -21.49 -22.14 42.99
CA TYR A 168 -21.04 -23.42 42.47
C TYR A 168 -22.09 -24.00 41.50
N SER A 169 -22.44 -23.30 40.42
CA SER A 169 -23.38 -23.81 39.42
C SER A 169 -22.89 -23.61 37.98
N ALA A 170 -22.42 -24.73 37.39
CA ALA A 170 -22.22 -24.98 35.96
C ALA A 170 -21.66 -23.81 35.13
N LYS A 171 -20.34 -23.81 34.90
CA LYS A 171 -19.67 -23.01 33.84
C LYS A 171 -20.41 -23.18 32.50
N LYS A 172 -21.36 -22.30 32.21
CA LYS A 172 -22.10 -22.27 30.94
C LYS A 172 -21.09 -21.90 29.86
N LYS A 173 -20.59 -22.88 29.12
CA LYS A 173 -19.77 -22.63 27.92
C LYS A 173 -20.55 -21.67 27.02
N LYS A 174 -20.02 -20.46 26.81
CA LYS A 174 -20.61 -19.48 25.89
C LYS A 174 -20.70 -20.13 24.48
N PRO A 175 -21.77 -19.87 23.71
CA PRO A 175 -21.91 -20.44 22.36
C PRO A 175 -20.77 -20.00 21.43
N LYS A 176 -20.28 -20.92 20.58
CA LYS A 176 -19.15 -20.71 19.64
C LYS A 176 -19.39 -19.51 18.69
N TYR A 177 -20.65 -19.22 18.37
CA TYR A 177 -21.04 -18.20 17.40
C TYR A 177 -21.82 -17.05 18.04
N SER A 178 -21.59 -15.85 17.52
CA SER A 178 -22.36 -14.64 17.80
C SER A 178 -23.30 -14.34 16.63
N LYS A 179 -24.54 -13.97 16.93
CA LYS A 179 -25.54 -13.59 15.91
C LYS A 179 -25.37 -12.13 15.53
N GLN A 180 -25.40 -11.84 14.24
CA GLN A 180 -25.41 -10.48 13.69
C GLN A 180 -26.52 -10.34 12.67
N SER A 181 -27.10 -9.15 12.52
CA SER A 181 -28.09 -8.90 11.46
C SER A 181 -27.40 -8.94 10.10
N LYS A 182 -28.07 -9.49 9.07
CA LYS A 182 -27.55 -9.54 7.69
C LYS A 182 -27.07 -8.18 7.20
N PRO A 183 -27.85 -7.07 7.31
CA PRO A 183 -27.42 -5.78 6.78
C PRO A 183 -26.14 -5.28 7.45
N ASN A 184 -26.02 -5.41 8.77
CA ASN A 184 -24.83 -4.96 9.49
C ASN A 184 -23.61 -5.78 9.12
N TYR A 185 -23.77 -7.09 8.95
CA TYR A 185 -22.69 -7.96 8.52
C TYR A 185 -22.22 -7.63 7.09
N ILE A 186 -23.17 -7.49 6.15
CA ILE A 186 -22.87 -7.11 4.76
C ILE A 186 -22.14 -5.77 4.74
N ILE A 187 -22.67 -4.73 5.38
CA ILE A 187 -22.03 -3.40 5.41
C ILE A 187 -20.61 -3.49 5.97
N ALA A 188 -20.42 -4.16 7.11
CA ALA A 188 -19.11 -4.28 7.75
C ALA A 188 -18.08 -5.00 6.85
N LYS A 189 -18.50 -6.06 6.15
CA LYS A 189 -17.61 -6.87 5.31
C LYS A 189 -17.41 -6.31 3.90
N VAL A 190 -18.36 -5.54 3.38
CA VAL A 190 -18.29 -4.94 2.04
C VAL A 190 -17.55 -3.61 2.04
N LEU A 191 -17.58 -2.87 3.16
CA LEU A 191 -16.99 -1.54 3.22
C LEU A 191 -15.47 -1.56 2.96
N THR A 192 -14.74 -2.47 3.62
CA THR A 192 -13.29 -2.61 3.47
C THR A 192 -12.87 -2.86 2.00
N PRO A 193 -13.38 -3.91 1.31
CA PRO A 193 -12.97 -4.16 -0.06
C PRO A 193 -13.40 -3.04 -1.03
N ILE A 194 -14.51 -2.33 -0.78
CA ILE A 194 -14.86 -1.16 -1.59
C ILE A 194 -13.83 -0.04 -1.41
N ILE A 195 -13.47 0.30 -0.17
CA ILE A 195 -12.49 1.35 0.11
C ILE A 195 -11.13 0.99 -0.50
N ASN A 196 -10.68 -0.25 -0.31
CA ASN A 196 -9.42 -0.74 -0.86
C ASN A 196 -9.45 -0.75 -2.39
N GLY A 197 -10.53 -1.26 -2.99
CA GLY A 197 -10.72 -1.26 -4.44
C GLY A 197 -10.65 0.13 -5.06
N LEU A 198 -11.29 1.12 -4.43
CA LEU A 198 -11.20 2.53 -4.85
C LEU A 198 -9.79 3.09 -4.68
N ALA A 199 -9.13 2.82 -3.55
CA ALA A 199 -7.76 3.27 -3.32
C ALA A 199 -6.78 2.70 -4.36
N TYR A 200 -6.87 1.40 -4.66
CA TYR A 200 -6.04 0.75 -5.69
C TYR A 200 -6.35 1.29 -7.09
N LEU A 201 -7.61 1.56 -7.41
CA LEU A 201 -8.00 2.13 -8.70
C LEU A 201 -7.46 3.56 -8.88
N LEU A 202 -7.51 4.38 -7.84
CA LEU A 202 -6.92 5.73 -7.86
C LEU A 202 -5.42 5.64 -8.07
N PHE A 203 -4.73 4.77 -7.35
CA PHE A 203 -3.29 4.60 -7.49
C PHE A 203 -2.87 3.90 -8.78
N PHE A 204 -3.73 3.10 -9.40
CA PHE A 204 -3.51 2.61 -10.76
C PHE A 204 -3.34 3.79 -11.73
N CYS A 205 -4.22 4.78 -11.68
CA CYS A 205 -4.09 5.99 -12.50
C CYS A 205 -2.78 6.74 -12.20
N VAL A 206 -2.47 6.95 -10.92
CA VAL A 206 -1.27 7.66 -10.47
C VAL A 206 0.01 6.94 -10.91
N THR A 207 0.09 5.63 -10.72
CA THR A 207 1.26 4.82 -11.07
C THR A 207 1.41 4.66 -12.57
N ARG A 208 0.31 4.57 -13.33
CA ARG A 208 0.37 4.56 -14.80
C ARG A 208 0.97 5.84 -15.35
N ASP A 209 0.57 6.99 -14.81
CA ASP A 209 1.14 8.28 -15.20
C ASP A 209 2.59 8.42 -14.75
N TRP A 210 2.94 7.86 -13.60
CA TRP A 210 4.31 7.81 -13.10
C TRP A 210 5.24 7.00 -13.99
N VAL A 211 4.83 5.80 -14.42
CA VAL A 211 5.58 4.94 -15.36
C VAL A 211 5.83 5.69 -16.68
N LYS A 212 4.80 6.31 -17.26
CA LYS A 212 4.93 7.07 -18.52
C LYS A 212 5.93 8.22 -18.43
N ARG A 213 5.99 8.92 -17.28
CA ARG A 213 6.97 10.01 -17.08
C ARG A 213 8.39 9.48 -17.03
N HIS A 214 8.61 8.36 -16.36
CA HIS A 214 9.90 7.69 -16.34
C HIS A 214 10.36 7.26 -17.73
N GLU A 215 9.46 6.69 -18.54
CA GLU A 215 9.76 6.32 -19.93
C GLU A 215 10.14 7.54 -20.78
N ASN A 216 9.39 8.65 -20.65
CA ASN A 216 9.68 9.88 -21.39
C ASN A 216 11.03 10.50 -21.01
N GLN A 217 11.39 10.48 -19.72
CA GLN A 217 12.69 10.98 -19.27
C GLN A 217 13.84 10.12 -19.80
N GLN A 218 13.67 8.80 -19.82
CA GLN A 218 14.68 7.90 -20.40
C GLN A 218 14.87 8.15 -21.89
N ARG A 219 13.80 8.43 -22.65
CA ARG A 219 13.90 8.80 -24.07
C ARG A 219 14.57 10.16 -24.30
N ALA A 220 14.48 11.08 -23.35
CA ALA A 220 15.02 12.43 -23.47
C ALA A 220 16.51 12.51 -23.10
N HIS A 221 17.00 11.59 -22.26
CA HIS A 221 18.36 11.63 -21.69
C HIS A 221 19.21 10.38 -21.96
N GLY A 222 18.63 9.26 -22.38
CA GLY A 222 19.34 8.04 -22.77
C GLY A 222 19.59 7.98 -24.27
#